data_AF-A0A1B1S1I1-F1
#
_entry.id   AF-A0A1B1S1I1-F1
#
_cell.length_a   1.000
_cell.length_b   1.000
_cell.length_c   1.000
_cell.angle_alpha   90.00
_cell.angle_beta   90.00
_cell.angle_gamma   90.00
#
_symmetry.space_group_name_H-M   'P 1'
#
loop_
_entity.id
_entity.type
_entity.pdbx_description
1 polymer ?
#
loop_
_entity_poly.entity_id
_entity_poly.type
_entity_poly.pdbx_seq_one_letter_code
_entity_poly.pdbx_strand_id
1 'polypeptide(L)'
;MQEIIQLLETNKKGVEESAIRETEQKLNIRFPDQYVQLFKLTNGPEVGEWTLFPIKDPKNMKKTWDDVVRQNEEVLDGEISKNLIAIAEDGTGDYLCLKVEDGKVGDPVYLWLHETDETEELAPTLKDFIFIAQEELEDFDECIW
;
A
#
# COMPACT_ATOMS: atom_id res chain seq x y z
N MET A 1 11.33 -0.86 -10.06
CA MET A 1 10.85 -1.74 -8.98
C MET A 1 11.91 -2.69 -8.42
N GLN A 2 12.73 -3.39 -9.24
CA GLN A 2 13.79 -4.28 -8.71
C GLN A 2 14.79 -3.60 -7.76
N GLU A 3 15.25 -2.39 -8.13
CA GLU A 3 16.15 -1.58 -7.30
C GLU A 3 15.53 -1.22 -5.94
N ILE A 4 14.21 -1.02 -5.91
CA ILE A 4 13.47 -0.63 -4.69
C ILE A 4 13.44 -1.79 -3.68
N ILE A 5 13.39 -3.03 -4.12
CA ILE A 5 13.40 -4.19 -3.21
C ILE A 5 14.67 -4.25 -2.37
N GLN A 6 15.79 -3.73 -2.89
CA GLN A 6 17.04 -3.64 -2.13
C GLN A 6 16.95 -2.60 -1.01
N LEU A 7 16.12 -1.57 -1.17
CA LEU A 7 15.88 -0.53 -0.17
C LEU A 7 14.94 -1.00 0.94
N LEU A 8 13.93 -1.82 0.61
CA LEU A 8 12.90 -2.23 1.59
C LEU A 8 13.35 -3.29 2.61
N GLU A 9 14.62 -3.72 2.59
CA GLU A 9 15.25 -4.72 3.48
C GLU A 9 14.38 -5.92 3.88
N THR A 10 13.49 -6.37 2.98
CA THR A 10 12.43 -7.33 3.32
C THR A 10 12.74 -8.75 2.86
N ASN A 11 12.45 -9.73 3.71
CA ASN A 11 12.51 -11.15 3.36
C ASN A 11 11.14 -11.72 2.92
N LYS A 12 10.10 -10.87 2.89
CA LYS A 12 8.75 -11.26 2.46
C LYS A 12 8.81 -11.57 0.96
N LYS A 13 8.26 -12.72 0.56
CA LYS A 13 8.18 -13.11 -0.86
C LYS A 13 6.95 -12.48 -1.49
N GLY A 14 7.06 -12.13 -2.77
CA GLY A 14 5.92 -11.69 -3.56
C GLY A 14 4.87 -12.79 -3.78
N VAL A 15 3.76 -12.38 -4.41
CA VAL A 15 2.62 -13.22 -4.74
C VAL A 15 2.52 -13.51 -6.23
N GLU A 16 1.84 -14.60 -6.55
CA GLU A 16 1.53 -14.98 -7.93
C GLU A 16 0.55 -13.99 -8.56
N GLU A 17 0.67 -13.80 -9.88
CA GLU A 17 -0.21 -12.88 -10.61
C GLU A 17 -1.69 -13.25 -10.50
N SER A 18 -2.02 -14.53 -10.34
CA SER A 18 -3.40 -14.97 -10.14
C SER A 18 -4.01 -14.41 -8.86
N ALA A 19 -3.23 -14.34 -7.77
CA ALA A 19 -3.70 -13.77 -6.49
C ALA A 19 -3.97 -12.26 -6.63
N ILE A 20 -3.09 -11.54 -7.33
CA ILE A 20 -3.29 -10.12 -7.64
C ILE A 20 -4.57 -9.91 -8.44
N ARG A 21 -4.79 -10.71 -9.49
CA ARG A 21 -6.00 -10.64 -10.32
C ARG A 21 -7.27 -10.95 -9.53
N GLU A 22 -7.23 -11.93 -8.62
CA GLU A 22 -8.36 -12.23 -7.74
C GLU A 22 -8.67 -11.06 -6.79
N THR A 23 -7.65 -10.39 -6.26
CA THR A 23 -7.81 -9.17 -5.45
C THR A 23 -8.44 -8.03 -6.26
N GLU A 24 -7.91 -7.76 -7.46
CA GLU A 24 -8.48 -6.78 -8.40
C GLU A 24 -9.95 -7.06 -8.71
N GLN A 25 -10.32 -8.32 -8.92
CA GLN A 25 -11.69 -8.74 -9.16
C GLN A 25 -12.61 -8.51 -7.96
N LYS A 26 -12.13 -8.81 -6.74
CA LYS A 26 -12.91 -8.62 -5.50
C LYS A 26 -13.18 -7.14 -5.23
N LEU A 27 -12.18 -6.29 -5.46
CA LEU A 27 -12.30 -4.84 -5.29
C LEU A 27 -12.94 -4.15 -6.51
N ASN A 28 -13.14 -4.87 -7.62
CA ASN A 28 -13.63 -4.33 -8.89
C ASN A 28 -12.79 -3.15 -9.42
N ILE A 29 -11.45 -3.28 -9.32
CA ILE A 29 -10.47 -2.28 -9.76
C ILE A 29 -9.34 -2.91 -10.58
N ARG A 30 -8.48 -2.06 -11.15
CA ARG A 30 -7.18 -2.45 -11.72
C ARG A 30 -6.07 -1.66 -11.04
N PHE A 31 -5.16 -2.35 -10.36
CA PHE A 31 -4.04 -1.70 -9.69
C PHE A 31 -3.05 -1.11 -10.70
N PRO A 32 -2.29 -0.07 -10.31
CA PRO A 32 -1.25 0.47 -11.17
C PRO A 32 -0.11 -0.53 -11.38
N ASP A 33 0.59 -0.42 -12.51
CA ASP A 33 1.65 -1.37 -12.87
C ASP A 33 2.75 -1.45 -11.82
N GLN A 34 3.10 -0.32 -11.17
CA GLN A 34 4.11 -0.31 -10.11
C GLN A 34 3.68 -1.10 -8.87
N TYR A 35 2.40 -1.00 -8.48
CA TYR A 35 1.85 -1.78 -7.37
C TYR A 35 1.91 -3.28 -7.69
N VAL A 36 1.46 -3.68 -8.88
CA VAL A 36 1.54 -5.07 -9.34
C VAL A 36 2.98 -5.58 -9.36
N GLN A 37 3.92 -4.77 -9.84
CA GLN A 37 5.34 -5.12 -9.86
C GLN A 37 5.93 -5.25 -8.44
N LEU A 38 5.55 -4.39 -7.50
CA LEU A 38 5.97 -4.48 -6.11
C LEU A 38 5.50 -5.80 -5.49
N PHE A 39 4.20 -6.10 -5.60
CA PHE A 39 3.59 -7.27 -4.98
C PHE A 39 4.04 -8.60 -5.60
N LYS A 40 4.50 -8.59 -6.86
CA LYS A 40 5.19 -9.74 -7.46
C LYS A 40 6.56 -10.02 -6.85
N LEU A 41 7.18 -9.03 -6.21
CA LEU A 41 8.51 -9.12 -5.61
C LEU A 41 8.46 -9.32 -4.10
N THR A 42 7.62 -8.57 -3.40
CA THR A 42 7.42 -8.63 -1.95
C THR A 42 5.97 -8.36 -1.58
N ASN A 43 5.40 -9.11 -0.63
CA ASN A 43 4.00 -9.02 -0.27
C ASN A 43 3.82 -8.33 1.10
N GLY A 44 3.22 -7.14 1.09
CA GLY A 44 3.04 -6.30 2.27
C GLY A 44 4.36 -5.83 2.91
N PRO A 45 5.27 -5.19 2.15
CA PRO A 45 6.49 -4.63 2.72
C PRO A 45 6.17 -3.48 3.69
N GLU A 46 7.12 -3.21 4.58
CA GLU A 46 7.15 -1.98 5.38
C GLU A 46 7.98 -0.94 4.62
N VAL A 47 7.55 0.32 4.66
CA VAL A 47 8.16 1.45 3.97
C VAL A 47 8.10 2.65 4.91
N GLY A 48 9.22 3.02 5.55
CA GLY A 48 9.12 4.03 6.61
C GLY A 48 8.33 3.49 7.80
N GLU A 49 7.40 4.30 8.28
CA GLU A 49 6.37 3.90 9.25
C GLU A 49 5.21 3.10 8.65
N TRP A 50 5.10 3.07 7.31
CA TRP A 50 3.94 2.52 6.62
C TRP A 50 4.05 1.01 6.42
N THR A 51 3.02 0.28 6.84
CA THR A 51 2.87 -1.14 6.57
C THR A 51 1.87 -1.36 5.45
N LEU A 52 2.34 -1.80 4.27
CA LEU A 52 1.43 -2.10 3.16
C LEU A 52 0.58 -3.34 3.46
N PHE A 53 -0.71 -3.25 3.15
CA PHE A 53 -1.61 -4.37 3.31
C PHE A 53 -1.22 -5.51 2.36
N PRO A 54 -1.07 -6.74 2.86
CA PRO A 54 -0.74 -7.87 2.03
C PRO A 54 -1.86 -8.19 1.04
N ILE A 55 -1.49 -8.84 -0.05
CA ILE A 55 -2.43 -9.62 -0.87
C ILE A 55 -2.57 -10.99 -0.22
N LYS A 56 -3.82 -11.45 -0.11
CA LYS A 56 -4.17 -12.75 0.45
C LYS A 56 -3.41 -13.87 -0.28
N ASP A 57 -2.58 -14.58 0.46
CA ASP A 57 -1.82 -15.72 -0.04
C ASP A 57 -2.25 -16.99 0.70
N PRO A 58 -2.89 -17.97 0.01
CA PRO A 58 -3.26 -19.26 0.61
C PRO A 58 -2.08 -20.01 1.25
N LYS A 59 -0.85 -19.79 0.79
CA LYS A 59 0.36 -20.40 1.39
C LYS A 59 0.76 -19.74 2.70
N ASN A 60 0.31 -18.51 2.95
CA ASN A 60 0.65 -17.69 4.10
C ASN A 60 -0.59 -17.01 4.74
N MET A 61 -1.70 -17.74 4.84
CA MET A 61 -2.99 -17.17 5.29
C MET A 61 -2.94 -16.44 6.63
N LYS A 62 -2.16 -16.92 7.61
CA LYS A 62 -2.05 -16.25 8.92
C LYS A 62 -1.41 -14.87 8.83
N LYS A 63 -0.44 -14.69 7.93
CA LYS A 63 0.29 -13.43 7.74
C LYS A 63 -0.41 -12.49 6.76
N THR A 64 -1.34 -13.01 5.97
CA THR A 64 -2.09 -12.29 4.94
C THR A 64 -3.58 -12.33 5.23
N TRP A 65 -3.95 -12.54 6.50
CA TRP A 65 -5.35 -12.55 6.94
C TRP A 65 -5.95 -11.17 6.83
N ASP A 66 -5.15 -10.17 7.21
CA ASP A 66 -5.52 -8.77 7.18
C ASP A 66 -5.10 -8.16 5.83
N ASP A 67 -5.71 -8.69 4.77
CA ASP A 67 -5.37 -8.34 3.39
C ASP A 67 -6.08 -7.06 2.91
N VAL A 68 -5.56 -6.49 1.83
CA VAL A 68 -6.09 -5.24 1.23
C VAL A 68 -7.59 -5.31 0.93
N VAL A 69 -8.13 -6.49 0.59
CA VAL A 69 -9.58 -6.65 0.38
C VAL A 69 -10.35 -6.46 1.68
N ARG A 70 -9.93 -7.15 2.75
CA ARG A 70 -10.59 -7.09 4.05
C ARG A 70 -10.54 -5.66 4.61
N GLN A 71 -9.40 -4.99 4.45
CA GLN A 71 -9.25 -3.61 4.92
C GLN A 71 -10.26 -2.67 4.24
N ASN A 72 -10.43 -2.76 2.92
CA ASN A 72 -11.33 -1.86 2.20
C ASN A 72 -12.82 -2.27 2.26
N GLU A 73 -13.15 -3.55 2.35
CA GLU A 73 -14.54 -4.05 2.31
C GLU A 73 -15.15 -4.31 3.69
N GLU A 74 -14.34 -4.46 4.74
CA GLU A 74 -14.84 -4.78 6.10
C GLU A 74 -14.39 -3.77 7.16
N VAL A 75 -13.13 -3.35 7.15
CA VAL A 75 -12.57 -2.50 8.21
C VAL A 75 -12.91 -1.02 7.97
N LEU A 76 -12.68 -0.55 6.74
CA LEU A 76 -12.87 0.84 6.33
C LEU A 76 -14.19 1.06 5.58
N ASP A 77 -15.08 0.06 5.56
CA ASP A 77 -16.37 0.19 4.88
C ASP A 77 -17.21 1.31 5.50
N GLY A 78 -17.43 2.36 4.70
CA GLY A 78 -18.16 3.56 5.12
C GLY A 78 -17.32 4.60 5.85
N GLU A 79 -16.05 4.33 6.15
CA GLU A 79 -15.11 5.27 6.78
C GLU A 79 -14.39 6.12 5.73
N ILE A 80 -13.85 5.50 4.68
CA ILE A 80 -13.17 6.20 3.59
C ILE A 80 -14.07 6.37 2.36
N SER A 81 -13.77 7.38 1.54
CA SER A 81 -14.52 7.61 0.30
C SER A 81 -14.41 6.43 -0.67
N LYS A 82 -15.51 6.10 -1.37
CA LYS A 82 -15.59 4.96 -2.31
C LYS A 82 -14.68 5.04 -3.53
N ASN A 83 -14.11 6.21 -3.79
CA ASN A 83 -13.11 6.43 -4.84
C ASN A 83 -11.67 6.34 -4.31
N LEU A 84 -11.47 5.87 -3.07
CA LEU A 84 -10.17 5.59 -2.47
C LEU A 84 -10.07 4.10 -2.17
N ILE A 85 -8.86 3.58 -2.32
CA ILE A 85 -8.48 2.24 -1.88
C ILE A 85 -7.28 2.40 -0.95
N ALA A 86 -7.47 2.07 0.31
CA ALA A 86 -6.39 2.03 1.29
C ALA A 86 -5.44 0.88 0.97
N ILE A 87 -4.14 1.16 0.97
CA ILE A 87 -3.07 0.23 0.62
C ILE A 87 -2.02 0.05 1.72
N ALA A 88 -1.99 0.93 2.72
CA ALA A 88 -1.11 0.84 3.88
C ALA A 88 -1.69 1.61 5.08
N GLU A 89 -1.18 1.32 6.27
CA GLU A 89 -1.43 2.05 7.52
C GLU A 89 -0.11 2.37 8.23
N ASP A 90 -0.11 3.40 9.08
CA ASP A 90 1.00 3.77 9.96
C ASP A 90 0.83 3.22 11.40
N GLY A 91 -0.34 2.66 11.71
CA GLY A 91 -0.71 2.15 13.03
C GLY A 91 -1.26 3.20 14.00
N THR A 92 -1.40 4.46 13.58
CA THR A 92 -2.03 5.53 14.36
C THR A 92 -3.47 5.84 13.91
N GLY A 93 -3.85 5.33 12.73
CA GLY A 93 -5.18 5.47 12.16
C GLY A 93 -5.15 6.15 10.79
N ASP A 94 -3.99 6.59 10.32
CA ASP A 94 -3.86 7.19 9.00
C ASP A 94 -3.53 6.12 7.95
N TYR A 95 -3.99 6.37 6.72
CA TYR A 95 -3.93 5.39 5.64
C TYR A 95 -3.34 5.98 4.36
N LEU A 96 -2.43 5.23 3.72
CA LEU A 96 -2.09 5.51 2.34
C LEU A 96 -3.17 4.97 1.42
N CYS A 97 -3.60 5.79 0.48
CA CYS A 97 -4.67 5.49 -0.44
C CYS A 97 -4.24 5.70 -1.89
N LEU A 98 -4.90 4.98 -2.80
CA LEU A 98 -4.87 5.26 -4.23
C LEU A 98 -6.27 5.67 -4.69
N LYS A 99 -6.34 6.61 -5.63
CA LYS A 99 -7.63 7.06 -6.20
C LYS A 99 -8.11 6.13 -7.30
N VAL A 100 -9.40 5.84 -7.29
CA VAL A 100 -10.11 5.03 -8.29
C VAL A 100 -10.98 5.95 -9.15
N GLU A 101 -10.75 5.90 -10.47
CA GLU A 101 -11.57 6.57 -11.48
C GLU A 101 -12.02 5.54 -12.52
N ASP A 102 -13.34 5.35 -12.67
CA ASP A 102 -13.94 4.38 -13.59
C ASP A 102 -13.35 2.95 -13.48
N GLY A 103 -13.05 2.51 -12.25
CA GLY A 103 -12.47 1.18 -11.97
C GLY A 103 -10.97 1.06 -12.28
N LYS A 104 -10.30 2.16 -12.64
CA LYS A 104 -8.84 2.23 -12.79
C LYS A 104 -8.25 2.99 -11.62
N VAL A 105 -7.20 2.43 -11.04
CA VAL A 105 -6.48 3.07 -9.96
C VAL A 105 -5.37 3.95 -10.55
N GLY A 106 -5.27 5.19 -10.09
CA GLY A 106 -4.20 6.11 -10.48
C GLY A 106 -2.86 5.76 -9.84
N ASP A 107 -1.77 6.20 -10.46
CA ASP A 107 -0.42 6.05 -9.91
C ASP A 107 -0.14 6.86 -8.62
N PRO A 108 -0.70 8.08 -8.41
CA PRO A 108 -0.36 8.88 -7.24
C PRO A 108 -0.79 8.24 -5.92
N VAL A 109 0.08 8.39 -4.93
CA VAL A 109 -0.14 7.94 -3.55
C VAL A 109 -0.65 9.11 -2.73
N TYR A 110 -1.77 8.89 -2.04
CA TYR A 110 -2.42 9.86 -1.19
C TYR A 110 -2.33 9.46 0.28
N LEU A 111 -2.26 10.42 1.18
CA LEU A 111 -2.51 10.26 2.61
C LEU A 111 -3.98 10.59 2.87
N TRP A 112 -4.68 9.71 3.60
CA TRP A 112 -5.96 10.01 4.21
C TRP A 112 -5.78 10.11 5.73
N LEU A 113 -6.18 11.26 6.28
CA LEU A 113 -6.07 11.59 7.70
C LEU A 113 -7.36 11.22 8.42
N HIS A 114 -7.31 10.28 9.35
CA HIS A 114 -8.53 9.80 10.03
C HIS A 114 -9.21 10.88 10.87
N GLU A 115 -8.42 11.75 11.50
CA GLU A 115 -8.96 12.77 12.40
C GLU A 115 -9.71 13.89 11.68
N THR A 116 -9.33 14.21 10.44
CA THR A 116 -9.86 15.36 9.68
C THR A 116 -10.68 14.97 8.46
N ASP A 117 -10.62 13.70 8.03
CA ASP A 117 -11.18 13.21 6.76
C ASP A 117 -10.60 13.95 5.53
N GLU A 118 -9.40 14.52 5.68
CA GLU A 118 -8.69 15.19 4.58
C GLU A 118 -7.86 14.18 3.79
N THR A 119 -7.66 14.47 2.50
CA THR A 119 -6.84 13.64 1.60
C THR A 119 -5.85 14.50 0.85
N GLU A 120 -4.56 14.21 0.98
CA GLU A 120 -3.47 14.93 0.33
C GLU A 120 -2.58 14.01 -0.51
N GLU A 121 -1.98 14.55 -1.57
CA GLU A 121 -1.06 13.78 -2.42
C GLU A 121 0.34 13.80 -1.81
N LEU A 122 0.90 12.63 -1.51
CA LEU A 122 2.27 12.50 -1.00
C LEU A 122 3.28 12.33 -2.13
N ALA A 123 2.93 11.57 -3.16
CA ALA A 123 3.84 11.28 -4.25
C ALA A 123 3.11 10.99 -5.56
N PRO A 124 3.71 11.31 -6.72
CA PRO A 124 3.09 11.05 -8.01
C PRO A 124 3.12 9.57 -8.41
N THR A 125 4.00 8.76 -7.79
CA THR A 125 4.04 7.30 -7.99
C THR A 125 4.45 6.56 -6.72
N LEU A 126 4.13 5.26 -6.64
CA LEU A 126 4.56 4.38 -5.55
C LEU A 126 6.09 4.31 -5.40
N LYS A 127 6.83 4.35 -6.51
CA LYS A 127 8.30 4.42 -6.49
C LYS A 127 8.77 5.70 -5.80
N ASP A 128 8.21 6.84 -6.18
CA ASP A 128 8.62 8.14 -5.63
C ASP A 128 8.29 8.21 -4.14
N PHE A 129 7.12 7.70 -3.73
CA PHE A 129 6.76 7.55 -2.32
C PHE A 129 7.80 6.76 -1.53
N ILE A 130 8.23 5.59 -2.05
CA ILE A 130 9.22 4.77 -1.36
C ILE A 130 10.57 5.49 -1.22
N PHE A 131 10.98 6.30 -2.20
CA PHE A 131 12.21 7.10 -2.04
C PHE A 131 12.05 8.17 -0.95
N ILE A 132 10.95 8.94 -0.98
CA ILE A 132 10.67 9.98 0.01
C ILE A 132 10.66 9.38 1.43
N ALA A 133 9.94 8.27 1.63
CA ALA A 133 9.84 7.62 2.93
C ALA A 133 11.17 7.04 3.45
N GLN A 134 12.13 6.75 2.56
CA GLN A 134 13.47 6.32 2.96
C GLN A 134 14.35 7.52 3.34
N GLU A 135 14.29 8.62 2.58
CA GLU A 135 15.01 9.86 2.90
C GLU A 135 14.55 10.42 4.27
N GLU A 136 13.25 10.40 4.55
CA GLU A 136 12.72 10.87 5.84
C GLU A 136 13.18 10.03 7.04
N LEU A 137 13.37 8.71 6.86
CA LEU A 137 13.95 7.86 7.90
C LEU A 137 15.43 8.18 8.17
N GLU A 138 16.22 8.37 7.12
CA GLU A 138 17.64 8.71 7.24
C GLU A 138 17.84 10.07 7.94
N ASP A 139 17.04 11.07 7.59
CA ASP A 139 17.06 12.40 8.23
C ASP A 139 16.68 12.33 9.72
N PHE A 140 15.78 11.41 10.10
CA PHE A 140 15.37 11.23 11.50
C PHE A 140 16.49 10.63 12.36
N ASP A 141 17.24 9.67 11.81
CA ASP A 141 18.40 9.06 12.47
C ASP A 141 19.58 10.04 12.60
N GLU A 142 19.75 10.98 11.66
CA GLU A 142 20.78 12.01 11.74
C GLU A 142 20.48 13.12 12.76
N CYS A 143 19.21 13.31 13.17
CA CYS A 143 18.84 14.33 14.15
C CYS A 143 19.02 13.91 15.62
N ILE A 144 19.40 12.66 15.90
CA ILE A 144 19.56 12.14 17.26
C ILE A 144 21.00 12.43 17.77
N TRP A 145 21.33 13.70 18.02
CA TRP A 145 22.57 14.14 18.70
C TRP A 145 22.33 15.17 19.80
#